data_AF-A0A2H9SMI2-F1
#
_entry.id   AF-A0A2H9SMI2-F1
#
_cell.length_a   1.000
_cell.length_b   1.000
_cell.length_c   1.000
_cell.angle_alpha   90.00
_cell.angle_beta   90.00
_cell.angle_gamma   90.00
#
_symmetry.space_group_name_H-M   'P 1'
#
loop_
_entity.id
_entity.type
_entity.pdbx_description
1 polymer ?
#
loop_
_entity_poly.entity_id
_entity_poly.type
_entity_poly.pdbx_seq_one_letter_code
_entity_poly.pdbx_strand_id
1 'polypeptide(L)'
;MEGYLNRKETKRADNIIMPTKIQLFQRYLKSVLGFWHGHWHTGWLTWSLCTLLIILIVVQLVVQYRINFWNRDFFNALNSKDVPKVWQEVWLFIPLALSSIVIAVLTVWAKMTVQRRWRNWLSKRMIHEWVKNNQSLELAVLEEQPRNAEYRIAEDARVATDLPLEFAVGLISSVLTAMTFIGVLSVIGGTLDLAVFGKTISIPAYLVWVALGYSAVLTGATYWFACHLTMAVEKKNTTEAEYRCGGQWIALAYRRK
;
A
#
# COMPACT_ATOMS: atom_id res chain seq x y z
N MET A 1 -51.23 24.44 2.45
CA MET A 1 -50.72 23.12 2.88
C MET A 1 -49.24 22.89 2.52
N GLU A 2 -48.62 23.70 1.67
CA GLU A 2 -47.19 23.57 1.29
C GLU A 2 -46.18 23.84 2.43
N GLY A 3 -46.53 24.68 3.42
CA GLY A 3 -45.62 25.04 4.52
C GLY A 3 -45.38 23.93 5.56
N TYR A 4 -46.24 22.90 5.63
CA TYR A 4 -46.10 21.80 6.60
C TYR A 4 -45.22 20.65 6.11
N LEU A 5 -45.06 20.48 4.79
CA LEU A 5 -44.17 19.47 4.21
C LEU A 5 -42.71 19.93 4.29
N ASN A 6 -42.46 21.21 3.98
CA ASN A 6 -41.11 21.79 4.02
C ASN A 6 -40.47 21.72 5.42
N ARG A 7 -41.24 21.99 6.49
CA ARG A 7 -40.74 21.91 7.88
C ARG A 7 -40.42 20.49 8.35
N LYS A 8 -41.05 19.45 7.78
CA LYS A 8 -40.71 18.05 8.09
C LYS A 8 -39.47 17.59 7.31
N GLU A 9 -39.31 18.02 6.06
CA GLU A 9 -38.13 17.77 5.23
C GLU A 9 -36.87 18.43 5.84
N THR A 10 -36.96 19.69 6.26
CA THR A 10 -35.83 20.40 6.89
C THR A 10 -35.46 19.85 8.27
N LYS A 11 -36.45 19.49 9.12
CA LYS A 11 -36.17 18.79 10.38
C LYS A 11 -35.60 17.38 10.20
N ARG A 12 -35.88 16.72 9.08
CA ARG A 12 -35.33 15.40 8.76
C ARG A 12 -33.89 15.51 8.27
N ALA A 13 -33.56 16.56 7.52
CA ALA A 13 -32.21 16.86 7.06
C ALA A 13 -31.29 17.31 8.21
N ASP A 14 -31.77 18.13 9.15
CA ASP A 14 -31.00 18.61 10.31
C ASP A 14 -30.68 17.51 11.35
N ASN A 15 -31.42 16.40 11.34
CA ASN A 15 -31.18 15.26 12.25
C ASN A 15 -30.26 14.17 11.65
N ILE A 16 -29.72 14.38 10.44
CA ILE A 16 -28.71 13.50 9.87
C ILE A 16 -27.37 13.94 10.45
N ILE A 17 -27.06 13.47 11.66
CA ILE A 17 -25.69 13.56 12.19
C ILE A 17 -24.80 12.78 11.23
N MET A 18 -24.06 13.51 10.38
CA MET A 18 -23.07 12.92 9.49
C MET A 18 -22.11 12.09 10.35
N PRO A 19 -22.00 10.78 10.14
CA PRO A 19 -21.17 9.92 10.98
C PRO A 19 -19.72 10.41 10.93
N THR A 20 -19.07 10.48 12.08
CA THR A 20 -17.68 10.91 12.20
C THR A 20 -16.78 9.99 11.36
N LYS A 21 -15.68 10.50 10.79
CA LYS A 21 -14.73 9.70 9.96
C LYS A 21 -14.33 8.37 10.60
N ILE A 22 -14.16 8.35 11.93
CA ILE A 22 -13.82 7.16 12.73
C ILE A 22 -14.94 6.11 12.67
N GLN A 23 -16.21 6.52 12.77
CA GLN A 23 -17.36 5.61 12.71
C GLN A 23 -17.54 5.02 11.31
N LEU A 24 -17.30 5.82 10.27
CA LEU A 24 -17.28 5.34 8.89
C LEU A 24 -16.17 4.30 8.68
N PHE A 25 -14.97 4.56 9.21
CA PHE A 25 -13.86 3.62 9.15
C PHE A 25 -14.14 2.32 9.93
N GLN A 26 -14.74 2.39 11.11
CA GLN A 26 -15.14 1.20 11.87
C GLN A 26 -16.21 0.36 11.15
N ARG A 27 -17.19 1.01 10.52
CA ARG A 27 -18.20 0.33 9.70
C ARG A 27 -17.58 -0.33 8.47
N TYR A 28 -16.65 0.37 7.81
CA TYR A 28 -15.85 -0.17 6.73
C TYR A 28 -15.05 -1.40 7.17
N LEU A 29 -14.30 -1.30 8.26
CA LEU A 29 -13.54 -2.40 8.85
C LEU A 29 -14.44 -3.59 9.14
N LYS A 30 -15.60 -3.39 9.77
CA LYS A 30 -16.53 -4.48 10.11
C LYS A 30 -17.12 -5.15 8.85
N SER A 31 -17.36 -4.38 7.79
CA SER A 31 -17.84 -4.92 6.50
C SER A 31 -16.75 -5.72 5.77
N VAL A 32 -15.52 -5.23 5.80
CA VAL A 32 -14.34 -5.80 5.12
C VAL A 32 -13.77 -7.02 5.86
N LEU A 33 -13.70 -6.96 7.21
CA LEU A 33 -13.28 -8.06 8.09
C LEU A 33 -14.31 -9.19 8.19
N GLY A 34 -15.54 -8.97 7.72
CA GLY A 34 -16.55 -10.02 7.62
C GLY A 34 -16.11 -11.16 6.69
N PHE A 35 -15.17 -10.90 5.76
CA PHE A 35 -14.59 -11.94 4.90
C PHE A 35 -13.81 -12.98 5.69
N TRP A 36 -13.10 -12.56 6.75
CA TRP A 36 -12.32 -13.44 7.63
C TRP A 36 -13.17 -14.23 8.64
N HIS A 37 -14.42 -13.80 8.88
CA HIS A 37 -15.35 -14.44 9.82
C HIS A 37 -16.48 -15.21 9.11
N GLY A 38 -16.38 -15.44 7.79
CA GLY A 38 -17.39 -16.13 7.00
C GLY A 38 -17.53 -17.62 7.33
N HIS A 39 -18.75 -18.14 7.14
CA HIS A 39 -19.22 -19.50 7.46
C HIS A 39 -18.19 -20.62 7.19
N TRP A 40 -18.12 -21.58 8.13
CA TRP A 40 -17.08 -22.61 8.37
C TRP A 40 -16.36 -23.22 7.15
N HIS A 41 -16.99 -23.37 5.99
CA HIS A 41 -16.39 -24.01 4.82
C HIS A 41 -15.52 -23.08 3.94
N THR A 42 -15.82 -21.78 3.91
CA THR A 42 -15.08 -20.80 3.07
C THR A 42 -13.94 -20.14 3.85
N GLY A 43 -14.05 -20.08 5.18
CA GLY A 43 -13.02 -19.49 6.05
C GLY A 43 -11.68 -20.22 5.97
N TRP A 44 -11.66 -21.55 6.03
CA TRP A 44 -10.39 -22.31 6.08
C TRP A 44 -9.54 -22.15 4.81
N LEU A 45 -10.16 -22.19 3.63
CA LEU A 45 -9.47 -22.00 2.36
C LEU A 45 -8.93 -20.56 2.19
N THR A 46 -9.55 -19.63 2.88
CA THR A 46 -9.19 -18.22 2.83
C THR A 46 -8.03 -17.91 3.77
N TRP A 47 -8.09 -18.46 4.99
CA TRP A 47 -6.98 -18.43 5.93
C TRP A 47 -5.76 -19.17 5.39
N SER A 48 -5.93 -20.31 4.71
CA SER A 48 -4.80 -21.03 4.10
C SER A 48 -4.10 -20.23 3.01
N LEU A 49 -4.82 -19.46 2.19
CA LEU A 49 -4.22 -18.56 1.20
C LEU A 49 -3.49 -17.38 1.84
N CYS A 50 -4.03 -16.80 2.91
CA CYS A 50 -3.37 -15.71 3.63
C CYS A 50 -2.08 -16.20 4.31
N THR A 51 -2.15 -17.35 4.97
CA THR A 51 -0.97 -18.00 5.56
C THR A 51 0.04 -18.37 4.47
N LEU A 52 -0.38 -18.93 3.34
CA LEU A 52 0.49 -19.22 2.20
C LEU A 52 1.16 -17.94 1.67
N LEU A 53 0.42 -16.83 1.55
CA LEU A 53 0.97 -15.55 1.12
C LEU A 53 2.04 -15.04 2.09
N ILE A 54 1.79 -15.11 3.40
CA ILE A 54 2.77 -14.72 4.43
C ILE A 54 4.02 -15.61 4.33
N ILE A 55 3.84 -16.93 4.21
CA ILE A 55 4.96 -17.87 4.04
C ILE A 55 5.77 -17.53 2.79
N LEU A 56 5.11 -17.30 1.65
CA LEU A 56 5.77 -16.95 0.40
C LEU A 56 6.59 -15.66 0.52
N ILE A 57 6.05 -14.63 1.19
CA ILE A 57 6.77 -13.39 1.46
C ILE A 57 8.02 -13.67 2.30
N VAL A 58 7.89 -14.41 3.40
CA VAL A 58 9.03 -14.76 4.28
C VAL A 58 10.09 -15.57 3.52
N VAL A 59 9.68 -16.57 2.73
CA VAL A 59 10.58 -17.40 1.93
C VAL A 59 11.30 -16.56 0.87
N GLN A 60 10.60 -15.65 0.19
CA GLN A 60 11.20 -14.74 -0.78
C GLN A 60 12.33 -13.92 -0.16
N LEU A 61 12.13 -13.46 1.08
CA LEU A 61 13.09 -12.65 1.79
C LEU A 61 14.29 -13.46 2.28
N VAL A 62 14.09 -14.70 2.73
CA VAL A 62 15.20 -15.61 3.05
C VAL A 62 16.08 -15.85 1.82
N VAL A 63 15.48 -16.05 0.65
CA VAL A 63 16.23 -16.18 -0.62
C VAL A 63 16.98 -14.88 -0.93
N GLN A 64 16.35 -13.73 -0.75
CA GLN A 64 16.99 -12.45 -0.99
C GLN A 64 18.17 -12.19 -0.03
N TYR A 65 18.03 -12.54 1.25
CA TYR A 65 19.12 -12.54 2.22
C TYR A 65 20.26 -13.47 1.79
N ARG A 66 19.93 -14.69 1.35
CA ARG A 66 20.93 -15.65 0.86
C ARG A 66 21.66 -15.15 -0.39
N ILE A 67 20.97 -14.49 -1.32
CA ILE A 67 21.58 -13.84 -2.49
C ILE A 67 22.54 -12.72 -2.07
N ASN A 68 22.19 -11.93 -1.06
CA ASN A 68 23.10 -10.90 -0.54
C ASN A 68 24.38 -11.50 0.05
N PHE A 69 24.27 -12.61 0.79
CA PHE A 69 25.42 -13.30 1.34
C PHE A 69 26.29 -13.92 0.24
N TRP A 70 25.66 -14.57 -0.75
CA TRP A 70 26.33 -15.07 -1.95
C TRP A 70 27.11 -13.95 -2.67
N ASN A 71 26.51 -12.76 -2.81
CA ASN A 71 27.16 -11.62 -3.44
C ASN A 71 28.47 -11.24 -2.73
N ARG A 72 28.46 -11.24 -1.39
CA ARG A 72 29.67 -11.02 -0.57
C ARG A 72 30.73 -12.07 -0.88
N ASP A 73 30.37 -13.35 -0.86
CA ASP A 73 31.32 -14.45 -1.04
C ASP A 73 31.88 -14.49 -2.47
N PHE A 74 31.07 -14.16 -3.48
CA PHE A 74 31.50 -13.97 -4.86
C PHE A 74 32.55 -12.86 -4.98
N PHE A 75 32.30 -11.67 -4.41
CA PHE A 75 33.28 -10.57 -4.41
C PHE A 75 34.55 -10.91 -3.63
N ASN A 76 34.43 -11.65 -2.53
CA ASN A 76 35.59 -12.13 -1.78
C ASN A 76 36.45 -13.09 -2.61
N ALA A 77 35.83 -14.03 -3.33
CA ALA A 77 36.53 -14.95 -4.23
C ALA A 77 37.24 -14.22 -5.39
N LEU A 78 36.59 -13.16 -5.91
CA LEU A 78 37.17 -12.30 -6.95
C LEU A 78 38.40 -11.54 -6.42
N ASN A 79 38.32 -10.98 -5.22
CA ASN A 79 39.43 -10.28 -4.56
C ASN A 79 40.59 -11.21 -4.23
N SER A 80 40.32 -12.46 -3.84
CA SER A 80 41.36 -13.46 -3.58
C SER A 80 41.95 -14.09 -4.86
N LYS A 81 41.47 -13.70 -6.05
CA LYS A 81 41.87 -14.26 -7.36
C LYS A 81 41.77 -15.79 -7.44
N ASP A 82 40.80 -16.38 -6.73
CA ASP A 82 40.62 -17.82 -6.64
C ASP A 82 39.63 -18.29 -7.72
N VAL A 83 40.15 -18.57 -8.92
CA VAL A 83 39.35 -18.92 -10.11
C VAL A 83 38.42 -20.13 -9.88
N PRO A 84 38.86 -21.24 -9.22
CA PRO A 84 37.98 -22.34 -8.87
C PRO A 84 36.78 -21.93 -8.00
N LYS A 85 37.01 -21.11 -6.96
CA LYS A 85 35.92 -20.64 -6.08
C LYS A 85 34.93 -19.75 -6.82
N VAL A 86 35.42 -18.86 -7.69
CA VAL A 86 34.53 -18.02 -8.52
C VAL A 86 33.60 -18.90 -9.35
N TRP A 87 34.11 -19.97 -9.96
CA TRP A 87 33.24 -20.87 -10.74
C TRP A 87 32.21 -21.60 -9.88
N GLN A 88 32.58 -22.04 -8.68
CA GLN A 88 31.64 -22.65 -7.72
C GLN A 88 30.52 -21.68 -7.34
N GLU A 89 30.85 -20.41 -7.06
CA GLU A 89 29.86 -19.39 -6.72
C GLU A 89 28.90 -19.13 -7.89
N VAL A 90 29.39 -19.08 -9.14
CA VAL A 90 28.50 -18.89 -10.31
C VAL A 90 27.56 -20.08 -10.50
N TRP A 91 28.02 -21.33 -10.28
CA TRP A 91 27.13 -22.49 -10.33
C TRP A 91 26.09 -22.48 -9.20
N LEU A 92 26.45 -22.00 -8.01
CA LEU A 92 25.52 -21.83 -6.89
C LEU A 92 24.47 -20.75 -7.19
N PHE A 93 24.81 -19.73 -7.96
CA PHE A 93 23.92 -18.63 -8.32
C PHE A 93 22.70 -19.09 -9.14
N ILE A 94 22.88 -20.02 -10.07
CA ILE A 94 21.81 -20.47 -10.97
C ILE A 94 20.56 -20.98 -10.22
N PRO A 95 20.65 -21.97 -9.30
CA PRO A 95 19.49 -22.43 -8.54
C PRO A 95 18.94 -21.35 -7.57
N LEU A 96 19.80 -20.48 -7.04
CA LEU A 96 19.40 -19.34 -6.21
C LEU A 96 18.55 -18.32 -6.99
N ALA A 97 18.99 -17.94 -8.18
CA ALA A 97 18.26 -17.04 -9.06
C ALA A 97 16.94 -17.66 -9.53
N LEU A 98 16.96 -18.94 -9.93
CA LEU A 98 15.77 -19.64 -10.40
C LEU A 98 14.72 -19.78 -9.29
N SER A 99 15.12 -20.17 -8.08
CA SER A 99 14.22 -20.22 -6.93
C SER A 99 13.64 -18.85 -6.59
N SER A 100 14.46 -17.78 -6.61
CA SER A 100 14.00 -16.41 -6.39
C SER A 100 12.89 -16.00 -7.37
N ILE A 101 13.07 -16.27 -8.66
CA ILE A 101 12.07 -15.97 -9.70
C ILE A 101 10.78 -16.77 -9.46
N VAL A 102 10.89 -18.08 -9.21
CA VAL A 102 9.73 -18.95 -8.97
C VAL A 102 8.93 -18.47 -7.76
N ILE A 103 9.61 -18.16 -6.65
CA ILE A 103 8.96 -17.67 -5.44
C ILE A 103 8.30 -16.30 -5.68
N ALA A 104 8.95 -15.40 -6.41
CA ALA A 104 8.38 -14.10 -6.75
C ALA A 104 7.08 -14.25 -7.57
N VAL A 105 7.07 -15.12 -8.60
CA VAL A 105 5.89 -15.41 -9.41
C VAL A 105 4.77 -16.01 -8.55
N LEU A 106 5.09 -16.98 -7.69
CA LEU A 106 4.12 -17.58 -6.77
C LEU A 106 3.52 -16.56 -5.79
N THR A 107 4.34 -15.63 -5.30
CA THR A 107 3.90 -14.55 -4.40
C THR A 107 2.93 -13.60 -5.10
N VAL A 108 3.24 -13.19 -6.33
CA VAL A 108 2.34 -12.36 -7.15
C VAL A 108 1.04 -13.08 -7.44
N TRP A 109 1.12 -14.36 -7.83
CA TRP A 109 -0.07 -15.19 -8.07
C TRP A 109 -0.93 -15.34 -6.82
N ALA A 110 -0.33 -15.61 -5.66
CA ALA A 110 -1.03 -15.74 -4.39
C ALA A 110 -1.71 -14.42 -3.99
N LYS A 111 -1.00 -13.29 -4.11
CA LYS A 111 -1.55 -11.95 -3.86
C LYS A 111 -2.77 -11.69 -4.75
N MET A 112 -2.65 -11.85 -6.06
CA MET A 112 -3.75 -11.64 -7.00
C MET A 112 -4.94 -12.56 -6.73
N THR A 113 -4.69 -13.80 -6.32
CA THR A 113 -5.73 -14.77 -5.98
C THR A 113 -6.51 -14.36 -4.74
N VAL A 114 -5.82 -13.88 -3.71
CA VAL A 114 -6.44 -13.34 -2.48
C VAL A 114 -7.27 -12.10 -2.82
N GLN A 115 -6.72 -11.14 -3.56
CA GLN A 115 -7.44 -9.92 -4.01
C GLN A 115 -8.72 -10.28 -4.76
N ARG A 116 -8.63 -11.19 -5.74
CA ARG A 116 -9.78 -11.61 -6.55
C ARG A 116 -10.88 -12.25 -5.71
N ARG A 117 -10.52 -13.18 -4.80
CA ARG A 117 -11.49 -13.86 -3.93
C ARG A 117 -12.14 -12.88 -2.96
N TRP A 118 -11.35 -11.98 -2.37
CA TRP A 118 -11.86 -10.97 -1.46
C TRP A 118 -12.83 -10.02 -2.15
N ARG A 119 -12.45 -9.52 -3.33
CA ARG A 119 -13.29 -8.62 -4.13
C ARG A 119 -14.61 -9.29 -4.52
N ASN A 120 -14.57 -10.55 -4.98
CA ASN A 120 -15.77 -11.31 -5.33
C ASN A 120 -16.72 -11.46 -4.12
N TRP A 121 -16.19 -11.75 -2.94
CA TRP A 121 -16.99 -11.85 -1.72
C TRP A 121 -17.61 -10.50 -1.32
N LEU A 122 -16.81 -9.43 -1.34
CA LEU A 122 -17.26 -8.10 -0.93
C LEU A 122 -18.33 -7.55 -1.88
N SER A 123 -18.13 -7.66 -3.20
CA SER A 123 -19.12 -7.24 -4.19
C SER A 123 -20.44 -7.99 -4.04
N LYS A 124 -20.42 -9.31 -3.83
CA LYS A 124 -21.65 -10.10 -3.60
C LYS A 124 -22.40 -9.64 -2.35
N ARG A 125 -21.68 -9.37 -1.27
CA ARG A 125 -22.28 -8.87 -0.02
C ARG A 125 -22.90 -7.49 -0.21
N MET A 126 -22.21 -6.56 -0.87
CA MET A 126 -22.71 -5.22 -1.14
C MET A 126 -23.97 -5.24 -2.00
N ILE A 127 -23.98 -6.06 -3.06
CA ILE A 127 -25.16 -6.24 -3.92
C ILE A 127 -26.33 -6.82 -3.12
N HIS A 128 -26.09 -7.83 -2.26
CA HIS A 128 -27.14 -8.44 -1.45
C HIS A 128 -27.78 -7.44 -0.47
N GLU A 129 -26.98 -6.63 0.22
CA GLU A 129 -27.48 -5.58 1.12
C GLU A 129 -28.21 -4.46 0.36
N TRP A 130 -27.72 -4.11 -0.83
CA TRP A 130 -28.36 -3.09 -1.68
C TRP A 130 -29.75 -3.51 -2.16
N VAL A 131 -29.90 -4.77 -2.61
CA VAL A 131 -31.21 -5.32 -3.04
C VAL A 131 -32.15 -5.52 -1.85
N LYS A 132 -31.64 -5.93 -0.68
CA LYS A 132 -32.46 -6.14 0.51
C LYS A 132 -33.07 -4.84 1.06
N ASN A 133 -32.44 -3.71 0.80
CA ASN A 133 -32.85 -2.42 1.36
C ASN A 133 -33.67 -1.64 0.31
N ASN A 134 -34.99 -1.85 0.28
CA ASN A 134 -35.93 -1.25 -0.69
C ASN A 134 -35.82 0.29 -0.81
N GLN A 135 -35.41 0.97 0.26
CA GLN A 135 -35.27 2.43 0.29
C GLN A 135 -34.18 2.96 -0.67
N SER A 136 -33.12 2.16 -0.93
CA SER A 136 -32.07 2.49 -1.89
C SER A 136 -32.56 2.39 -3.34
N LEU A 137 -33.51 1.50 -3.60
CA LEU A 137 -34.16 1.38 -4.91
C LEU A 137 -35.10 2.57 -5.17
N GLU A 138 -35.89 2.98 -4.18
CA GLU A 138 -36.79 4.14 -4.32
C GLU A 138 -36.02 5.45 -4.58
N LEU A 139 -34.91 5.68 -3.88
CA LEU A 139 -34.06 6.86 -4.09
C LEU A 139 -33.38 6.88 -5.47
N ALA A 140 -32.98 5.71 -5.98
CA ALA A 140 -32.40 5.59 -7.32
C ALA A 140 -33.40 5.88 -8.45
N VAL A 141 -34.71 5.75 -8.19
CA VAL A 141 -35.77 6.07 -9.15
C VAL A 141 -36.19 7.54 -9.07
N LEU A 142 -36.01 8.19 -7.92
CA LEU A 142 -36.41 9.59 -7.67
C LEU A 142 -35.35 10.62 -8.06
N GLU A 143 -34.05 10.30 -7.95
CA GLU A 143 -32.99 11.19 -8.43
C GLU A 143 -32.71 10.94 -9.91
N GLU A 144 -32.78 11.97 -10.74
CA GLU A 144 -32.56 11.94 -12.20
C GLU A 144 -31.14 11.49 -12.64
N GLN A 145 -30.30 10.94 -11.75
CA GLN A 145 -29.02 10.33 -12.14
C GLN A 145 -28.31 9.51 -11.03
N PRO A 146 -28.64 8.23 -10.79
CA PRO A 146 -27.67 7.28 -10.24
C PRO A 146 -26.95 6.61 -11.41
N ARG A 147 -26.28 7.39 -12.27
CA ARG A 147 -25.58 6.83 -13.43
C ARG A 147 -24.44 5.94 -12.90
N ASN A 148 -24.69 4.63 -12.93
CA ASN A 148 -23.79 3.51 -12.64
C ASN A 148 -23.57 3.18 -11.14
N ALA A 149 -24.63 2.94 -10.39
CA ALA A 149 -24.53 2.35 -9.04
C ALA A 149 -23.72 1.03 -9.04
N GLU A 150 -23.90 0.19 -10.06
CA GLU A 150 -23.15 -1.06 -10.26
C GLU A 150 -21.65 -0.81 -10.42
N TYR A 151 -21.27 0.20 -11.20
CA TYR A 151 -19.87 0.61 -11.37
C TYR A 151 -19.28 1.10 -10.06
N ARG A 152 -20.01 1.93 -9.30
CA ARG A 152 -19.56 2.41 -7.99
C ARG A 152 -19.34 1.27 -7.01
N ILE A 153 -20.27 0.31 -6.92
CA ILE A 153 -20.10 -0.87 -6.05
C ILE A 153 -18.89 -1.70 -6.46
N ALA A 154 -18.68 -1.92 -7.77
CA ALA A 154 -17.53 -2.68 -8.26
C ALA A 154 -16.19 -1.95 -8.01
N GLU A 155 -16.15 -0.64 -8.24
CA GLU A 155 -14.97 0.19 -8.06
C GLU A 155 -14.63 0.38 -6.57
N ASP A 156 -15.63 0.69 -5.73
CA ASP A 156 -15.47 0.84 -4.29
C ASP A 156 -15.01 -0.50 -3.66
N ALA A 157 -15.56 -1.63 -4.11
CA ALA A 157 -15.11 -2.94 -3.67
C ALA A 157 -13.65 -3.24 -4.08
N ARG A 158 -13.24 -2.83 -5.28
CA ARG A 158 -11.84 -2.96 -5.73
C ARG A 158 -10.89 -2.15 -4.85
N VAL A 159 -11.19 -0.86 -4.67
CA VAL A 159 -10.37 0.05 -3.85
C VAL A 159 -10.30 -0.43 -2.41
N ALA A 160 -11.42 -0.93 -1.86
CA ALA A 160 -11.51 -1.45 -0.50
C ALA A 160 -10.68 -2.72 -0.26
N THR A 161 -10.49 -3.58 -1.26
CA THR A 161 -9.71 -4.81 -1.12
C THR A 161 -8.25 -4.66 -1.52
N ASP A 162 -7.98 -3.87 -2.56
CA ASP A 162 -6.66 -3.79 -3.15
C ASP A 162 -5.73 -2.92 -2.29
N LEU A 163 -6.17 -1.72 -1.88
CA LEU A 163 -5.32 -0.80 -1.12
C LEU A 163 -4.82 -1.39 0.22
N PRO A 164 -5.66 -2.00 1.08
CA PRO A 164 -5.17 -2.52 2.36
C PRO A 164 -4.20 -3.68 2.20
N LEU A 165 -4.43 -4.55 1.21
CA LEU A 165 -3.53 -5.67 0.95
C LEU A 165 -2.19 -5.16 0.39
N GLU A 166 -2.22 -4.20 -0.53
CA GLU A 166 -1.00 -3.60 -1.08
C GLU A 166 -0.20 -2.88 -0.01
N PHE A 167 -0.88 -2.14 0.86
CA PHE A 167 -0.24 -1.51 2.01
C PHE A 167 0.38 -2.55 2.95
N ALA A 168 -0.35 -3.61 3.31
CA ALA A 168 0.15 -4.65 4.22
C ALA A 168 1.37 -5.39 3.63
N VAL A 169 1.27 -5.85 2.37
CA VAL A 169 2.37 -6.52 1.68
C VAL A 169 3.55 -5.56 1.52
N GLY A 170 3.31 -4.33 1.08
CA GLY A 170 4.36 -3.32 0.90
C GLY A 170 5.07 -2.98 2.21
N LEU A 171 4.34 -2.87 3.32
CA LEU A 171 4.89 -2.60 4.64
C LEU A 171 5.74 -3.78 5.14
N ILE A 172 5.24 -5.02 5.04
CA ILE A 172 5.99 -6.23 5.41
C ILE A 172 7.27 -6.30 4.57
N SER A 173 7.16 -6.19 3.25
CA SER A 173 8.32 -6.21 2.35
C SER A 173 9.33 -5.13 2.71
N SER A 174 8.89 -3.89 2.96
CA SER A 174 9.77 -2.78 3.31
C SER A 174 10.52 -3.01 4.62
N VAL A 175 9.82 -3.44 5.66
CA VAL A 175 10.41 -3.72 6.98
C VAL A 175 11.43 -4.86 6.87
N LEU A 176 11.10 -5.93 6.14
CA LEU A 176 12.01 -7.07 6.03
C LEU A 176 13.21 -6.77 5.10
N THR A 177 13.04 -5.95 4.04
CA THR A 177 14.16 -5.41 3.25
C THR A 177 15.09 -4.55 4.10
N ALA A 178 14.55 -3.68 4.95
CA ALA A 178 15.35 -2.88 5.88
C ALA A 178 16.14 -3.77 6.86
N MET A 179 15.50 -4.80 7.45
CA MET A 179 16.19 -5.76 8.30
C MET A 179 17.30 -6.52 7.56
N THR A 180 17.06 -6.92 6.31
CA THR A 180 18.06 -7.59 5.46
C THR A 180 19.26 -6.68 5.23
N PHE A 181 19.02 -5.42 4.89
CA PHE A 181 20.08 -4.43 4.63
C PHE A 181 20.92 -4.16 5.90
N ILE A 182 20.26 -4.00 7.06
CA ILE A 182 20.94 -3.86 8.35
C ILE A 182 21.79 -5.10 8.66
N GLY A 183 21.26 -6.30 8.42
CA GLY A 183 21.98 -7.56 8.64
C GLY A 183 23.23 -7.66 7.77
N VAL A 184 23.10 -7.37 6.46
CA VAL A 184 24.22 -7.38 5.51
C VAL A 184 25.29 -6.35 5.90
N LEU A 185 24.88 -5.11 6.22
CA LEU A 185 25.81 -4.07 6.65
C LEU A 185 26.52 -4.41 7.96
N SER A 186 25.84 -5.06 8.89
CA SER A 186 26.43 -5.47 10.17
C SER A 186 27.53 -6.53 9.95
N VAL A 187 27.31 -7.46 9.01
CA VAL A 187 28.26 -8.53 8.71
C VAL A 187 29.46 -8.02 7.91
N ILE A 188 29.24 -7.10 6.96
CA ILE A 188 30.31 -6.57 6.09
C ILE A 188 31.09 -5.44 6.79
N GLY A 189 30.40 -4.59 7.54
CA GLY A 189 30.97 -3.39 8.14
C GLY A 189 31.98 -3.66 9.25
N GLY A 190 31.91 -4.83 9.90
CA GLY A 190 32.82 -5.18 10.98
C GLY A 190 32.81 -4.15 12.13
N THR A 191 33.93 -4.09 12.84
CA THR A 191 34.22 -3.05 13.84
C THR A 191 35.12 -2.01 13.21
N LEU A 192 34.76 -0.73 13.33
CA LEU A 192 35.69 0.35 13.04
C LEU A 192 36.32 0.79 14.35
N ASP A 193 37.62 0.59 14.48
CA ASP A 193 38.39 1.09 15.62
C ASP A 193 38.82 2.51 15.32
N LEU A 194 38.06 3.48 15.83
CA LEU A 194 38.42 4.89 15.72
C LEU A 194 39.30 5.27 16.92
N ALA A 195 40.56 5.57 16.65
CA ALA A 195 41.46 6.17 17.64
C ALA A 195 41.14 7.67 17.76
N VAL A 196 40.23 8.02 18.66
CA VAL A 196 39.87 9.41 18.97
C VAL A 196 40.46 9.77 20.32
N PHE A 197 41.27 10.83 20.40
CA PHE A 197 41.88 11.31 21.65
C PHE A 197 42.71 10.24 22.40
N GLY A 198 43.40 9.34 21.68
CA GLY A 198 44.25 8.31 22.31
C GLY A 198 43.47 7.15 22.97
N LYS A 199 42.13 7.12 22.86
CA LYS A 199 41.31 5.96 23.20
C LYS A 199 40.75 5.33 21.93
N THR A 200 40.90 4.02 21.80
CA THR A 200 40.27 3.23 20.75
C THR A 200 38.79 3.06 21.09
N ILE A 201 37.92 3.78 20.38
CA ILE A 201 36.47 3.58 20.47
C ILE A 201 36.09 2.63 19.33
N SER A 202 35.81 1.38 19.68
CA SER A 202 35.31 0.38 18.74
C SER A 202 33.81 0.53 18.61
N ILE A 203 33.33 1.00 17.46
CA ILE A 203 31.90 1.03 17.15
C ILE A 203 31.59 -0.21 16.32
N PRO A 204 30.93 -1.24 16.90
CA PRO A 204 30.47 -2.39 16.11
C PRO A 204 29.40 -1.94 15.12
N ALA A 205 29.43 -2.50 13.91
CA ALA A 205 28.45 -2.22 12.85
C ALA A 205 28.31 -0.72 12.51
N TYR A 206 29.42 0.03 12.48
CA TYR A 206 29.42 1.47 12.21
C TYR A 206 28.67 1.87 10.93
N LEU A 207 28.72 1.03 9.89
CA LEU A 207 28.01 1.26 8.62
C LEU A 207 26.49 1.33 8.80
N VAL A 208 25.93 0.61 9.76
CA VAL A 208 24.48 0.66 10.07
C VAL A 208 24.11 2.05 10.59
N TRP A 209 24.90 2.57 11.52
CA TRP A 209 24.68 3.91 12.09
C TRP A 209 24.82 5.02 11.05
N VAL A 210 25.82 4.91 10.18
CA VAL A 210 26.00 5.85 9.06
C VAL A 210 24.81 5.80 8.10
N ALA A 211 24.35 4.60 7.73
CA ALA A 211 23.20 4.43 6.86
C ALA A 211 21.90 4.98 7.49
N LEU A 212 21.68 4.72 8.78
CA LEU A 212 20.54 5.26 9.54
C LEU A 212 20.57 6.80 9.59
N GLY A 213 21.74 7.39 9.90
CA GLY A 213 21.88 8.85 9.88
C GLY A 213 21.61 9.44 8.50
N TYR A 214 22.21 8.88 7.45
CA TYR A 214 22.02 9.35 6.08
C TYR A 214 20.56 9.25 5.63
N SER A 215 19.89 8.13 5.90
CA SER A 215 18.48 7.93 5.56
C SER A 215 17.54 8.85 6.33
N ALA A 216 17.81 9.15 7.60
CA ALA A 216 17.02 10.10 8.37
C ALA A 216 17.11 11.52 7.80
N VAL A 217 18.33 11.97 7.46
CA VAL A 217 18.55 13.28 6.82
C VAL A 217 17.85 13.34 5.46
N LEU A 218 18.03 12.31 4.63
CA LEU A 218 17.43 12.25 3.30
C LEU A 218 15.89 12.23 3.37
N THR A 219 15.31 11.47 4.29
CA THR A 219 13.85 11.40 4.51
C THR A 219 13.31 12.75 4.98
N GLY A 220 13.99 13.38 5.94
CA GLY A 220 13.63 14.71 6.43
C GLY A 220 13.69 15.77 5.34
N ALA A 221 14.75 15.76 4.53
CA ALA A 221 14.89 16.66 3.38
C ALA A 221 13.77 16.42 2.35
N THR A 222 13.51 15.16 1.99
CA THR A 222 12.45 14.79 1.03
C THR A 222 11.07 15.23 1.52
N TYR A 223 10.76 15.01 2.79
CA TYR A 223 9.50 15.45 3.38
C TYR A 223 9.35 16.96 3.32
N TRP A 224 10.41 17.69 3.68
CA TRP A 224 10.42 19.15 3.63
C TRP A 224 10.20 19.67 2.20
N PHE A 225 10.92 19.11 1.21
CA PHE A 225 10.74 19.46 -0.21
C PHE A 225 9.34 19.13 -0.72
N ALA A 226 8.80 17.95 -0.37
CA ALA A 226 7.48 17.50 -0.82
C ALA A 226 6.37 18.42 -0.31
N CYS A 227 6.37 18.75 0.98
CA CYS A 227 5.40 19.66 1.58
C CYS A 227 5.48 21.06 0.97
N HIS A 228 6.70 21.55 0.70
CA HIS A 228 6.87 22.86 0.08
C HIS A 228 6.33 22.89 -1.35
N LEU A 229 6.62 21.85 -2.14
CA LEU A 229 6.18 21.75 -3.53
C LEU A 229 4.66 21.62 -3.64
N THR A 230 4.00 20.80 -2.81
CA THR A 230 2.54 20.63 -2.86
C THR A 230 1.80 21.92 -2.54
N MET A 231 2.25 22.67 -1.55
CA MET A 231 1.67 23.99 -1.24
C MET A 231 1.86 24.99 -2.39
N ALA A 232 3.02 24.99 -3.04
CA ALA A 232 3.29 25.85 -4.18
C ALA A 232 2.45 25.47 -5.41
N VAL A 233 2.31 24.17 -5.69
CA VAL A 233 1.49 23.63 -6.78
C VAL A 233 0.01 23.93 -6.54
N GLU A 234 -0.48 23.81 -5.32
CA GLU A 234 -1.87 24.12 -4.99
C GLU A 234 -2.19 25.61 -5.23
N LYS A 235 -1.28 26.51 -4.81
CA LYS A 235 -1.42 27.95 -5.06
C LYS A 235 -1.42 28.28 -6.56
N LYS A 236 -0.58 27.60 -7.34
CA LYS A 236 -0.57 27.74 -8.80
C LYS A 236 -1.88 27.22 -9.41
N ASN A 237 -2.31 26.02 -9.04
CA ASN A 237 -3.51 25.37 -9.57
C ASN A 237 -4.79 26.17 -9.27
N THR A 238 -4.90 26.72 -8.06
CA THR A 238 -6.02 27.60 -7.67
C THR A 238 -6.06 28.87 -8.53
N THR A 239 -4.90 29.50 -8.74
CA THR A 239 -4.80 30.69 -9.62
C THR A 239 -5.17 30.36 -11.07
N GLU A 240 -4.68 29.26 -11.64
CA GLU A 240 -5.06 28.82 -13.00
C GLU A 240 -6.55 28.46 -13.12
N ALA A 241 -7.13 27.86 -12.08
CA ALA A 241 -8.56 27.56 -12.05
C ALA A 241 -9.41 28.82 -12.05
N GLU A 242 -9.03 29.85 -11.29
CA GLU A 242 -9.68 31.17 -11.28
C GLU A 242 -9.60 31.84 -12.66
N TYR A 243 -8.43 31.82 -13.33
CA TYR A 243 -8.30 32.35 -14.69
C TYR A 243 -9.20 31.64 -15.71
N ARG A 244 -9.29 30.29 -15.64
CA ARG A 244 -10.16 29.50 -16.54
C ARG A 244 -11.64 29.80 -16.29
N CYS A 245 -12.05 29.88 -15.03
CA CYS A 245 -13.43 30.22 -14.65
C CYS A 245 -13.81 31.62 -15.13
N GLY A 246 -12.95 32.62 -14.89
CA GLY A 246 -13.17 33.99 -15.35
C GLY A 246 -13.30 34.10 -16.87
N GLY A 247 -12.44 33.41 -17.62
CA GLY A 247 -12.53 33.34 -19.09
C GLY A 247 -13.84 32.74 -19.58
N GLN A 248 -14.34 31.68 -18.92
CA GLN A 248 -15.60 31.05 -19.26
C GLN A 248 -16.80 31.96 -18.97
N TRP A 249 -16.78 32.72 -17.86
CA TRP A 249 -17.79 33.73 -17.56
C TRP A 249 -17.84 34.87 -18.57
N ILE A 250 -16.69 35.37 -19.01
CA ILE A 250 -16.60 36.41 -20.05
C ILE A 250 -17.13 35.88 -21.39
N ALA A 251 -16.77 34.65 -21.77
CA ALA A 251 -17.28 34.02 -23.00
C ALA A 251 -18.81 33.83 -22.98
N LEU A 252 -19.37 33.45 -21.82
CA LEU A 252 -20.81 33.33 -21.63
C LEU A 252 -21.53 34.69 -21.63
N ALA A 253 -20.88 35.75 -21.12
CA ALA A 253 -21.42 37.11 -21.16
C ALA A 253 -21.45 37.67 -22.59
N TYR A 254 -20.41 37.39 -23.40
CA TYR A 254 -20.33 37.84 -24.80
C TYR A 254 -21.33 37.11 -25.70
N ARG A 255 -21.60 35.83 -25.45
CA ARG A 255 -22.61 35.04 -26.19
C ARG A 255 -24.06 35.47 -25.89
N ARG A 256 -24.29 36.26 -24.84
CA ARG A 256 -25.63 36.69 -24.41
C ARG A 256 -26.02 38.09 -24.91
N LYS A 257 -25.14 38.76 -25.66
CA LYS A 257 -25.41 39.98 -26.44
C LYS A 257 -25.54 39.63 -27.91
#